data_AF-A0A7S1T9Q0-F1
#
_entry.id   AF-A0A7S1T9Q0-F1
#
_cell.length_a   1.000
_cell.length_b   1.000
_cell.length_c   1.000
_cell.angle_alpha   90.00
_cell.angle_beta   90.00
_cell.angle_gamma   90.00
#
_symmetry.space_group_name_H-M   'P 1'
#
loop_
_entity.id
_entity.type
_entity.pdbx_description
1 polymer ?
#
loop_
_entity_poly.entity_id
_entity_poly.type
_entity_poly.pdbx_seq_one_letter_code
_entity_poly.pdbx_strand_id
1 'polypeptide(L)'
;MMSPATTLASTARPTGQLASVSRVASRPRSSLVAACTASLHGGLHRNHRSKAPTSKASPKELEYLSNSSFELEGDLTTGPDYHIVQRNLALEIVRVTEAAALAAGKWQGKGDKNAADQAAVDMMRKVLNTIKMDGTIVIGEGEKDEAPMLYCGEHVGDGSYPQVDIAVDPLDGTSLTATGRDGAIAVIAVAERGALYDPGPCMYMEKLVVGPEVLPHSVSLKYSTKRNLMAVAEAQRKSISEVTAVILDRPRHEKLIQEVRDAGARIRLISDGDVAASIEVCRPDSSVDILLGVGGTPEGVISAAAMKCMGGTMQGRLWPRNDEERVKAVEQGYELEDILFVEDLCGGEQVFFAATGVTDGNLLEGVRYFGGGATTNSIVMRAESGTVRVMETTHRWNKPGVTNVDHHHHNHPSKRM
;
A
#
# COMPACT_ATOMS: atom_id res chain seq x y z
N MET A 1 35.00 -54.05 -13.00
CA MET A 1 36.07 -53.87 -13.99
C MET A 1 35.56 -52.94 -15.08
N MET A 2 36.32 -51.87 -15.34
CA MET A 2 36.41 -51.06 -16.57
C MET A 2 35.14 -50.51 -17.27
N SER A 3 35.05 -49.17 -17.21
CA SER A 3 34.57 -48.24 -18.25
C SER A 3 35.22 -48.53 -19.63
N PRO A 4 34.74 -48.00 -20.79
CA PRO A 4 34.72 -46.54 -21.01
C PRO A 4 33.65 -45.94 -21.95
N ALA A 5 33.58 -44.61 -21.85
CA ALA A 5 32.98 -43.62 -22.76
C ALA A 5 33.73 -43.50 -24.11
N THR A 6 33.19 -42.71 -25.06
CA THR A 6 33.86 -41.68 -25.91
C THR A 6 32.85 -41.17 -26.98
N THR A 7 32.33 -39.92 -26.94
CA THR A 7 32.80 -38.65 -27.55
C THR A 7 32.71 -38.57 -29.09
N LEU A 8 32.04 -37.54 -29.64
CA LEU A 8 32.62 -36.56 -30.59
C LEU A 8 31.61 -35.47 -31.03
N ALA A 9 32.16 -34.27 -31.17
CA ALA A 9 31.52 -32.99 -31.49
C ALA A 9 31.93 -32.50 -32.90
N SER A 10 31.45 -31.29 -33.28
CA SER A 10 32.00 -30.38 -34.32
C SER A 10 31.53 -30.68 -35.76
N THR A 11 31.16 -29.78 -36.69
CA THR A 11 31.29 -28.32 -36.90
C THR A 11 30.55 -27.97 -38.21
N ALA A 12 29.97 -26.75 -38.35
CA ALA A 12 30.04 -25.95 -39.59
C ALA A 12 29.31 -24.58 -39.46
N ARG A 13 30.03 -23.49 -39.83
CA ARG A 13 29.49 -22.18 -40.29
C ARG A 13 29.73 -22.08 -41.84
N PRO A 14 29.57 -20.92 -42.51
CA PRO A 14 28.35 -20.25 -42.98
C PRO A 14 28.38 -19.96 -44.51
N THR A 15 27.29 -19.46 -45.11
CA THR A 15 27.18 -18.67 -46.38
C THR A 15 25.67 -18.45 -46.62
N GLY A 16 25.07 -17.36 -47.12
CA GLY A 16 25.52 -16.16 -47.80
C GLY A 16 24.59 -15.90 -49.02
N GLN A 17 23.90 -14.73 -49.05
CA GLN A 17 23.27 -14.04 -50.20
C GLN A 17 21.86 -14.53 -50.72
N LEU A 18 20.89 -13.72 -51.19
CA LEU A 18 20.78 -12.31 -51.63
C LEU A 18 19.30 -11.85 -51.80
N ALA A 19 19.02 -10.58 -51.42
CA ALA A 19 18.18 -9.51 -52.03
C ALA A 19 16.69 -9.64 -52.44
N SER A 20 15.85 -8.70 -51.93
CA SER A 20 15.14 -7.62 -52.68
C SER A 20 14.23 -6.83 -51.70
N VAL A 21 14.57 -5.63 -51.22
CA VAL A 21 14.37 -4.24 -51.73
C VAL A 21 12.95 -3.90 -52.25
N SER A 22 12.20 -3.12 -51.46
CA SER A 22 11.47 -1.94 -51.95
C SER A 22 11.52 -0.82 -50.90
N ARG A 23 11.78 0.41 -51.37
CA ARG A 23 11.94 1.66 -50.61
C ARG A 23 10.65 2.52 -50.68
N VAL A 24 10.69 3.63 -49.92
CA VAL A 24 9.99 4.93 -50.09
C VAL A 24 8.82 5.09 -49.10
N ALA A 25 8.65 6.17 -48.31
CA ALA A 25 9.18 7.53 -48.37
C ALA A 25 9.36 8.14 -46.96
N SER A 26 10.16 9.21 -46.91
CA SER A 26 10.36 10.08 -45.76
C SER A 26 9.63 11.43 -45.93
N ARG A 27 9.33 12.08 -44.78
CA ARG A 27 8.99 13.51 -44.50
C ARG A 27 7.50 13.90 -44.48
N PRO A 28 7.09 15.02 -43.82
CA PRO A 28 7.84 15.99 -42.99
C PRO A 28 7.21 16.32 -41.61
N ARG A 29 7.95 17.13 -40.81
CA ARG A 29 7.44 17.90 -39.65
C ARG A 29 6.23 18.75 -40.04
N SER A 30 5.23 18.84 -39.15
CA SER A 30 4.34 20.01 -39.11
C SER A 30 4.07 20.43 -37.66
N SER A 31 4.33 21.71 -37.43
CA SER A 31 3.96 22.52 -36.28
C SER A 31 2.45 22.80 -36.32
N LEU A 32 1.75 22.59 -35.20
CA LEU A 32 0.48 23.26 -34.95
C LEU A 32 0.46 23.75 -33.50
N VAL A 33 0.89 25.01 -33.38
CA VAL A 33 0.55 25.90 -32.29
C VAL A 33 -0.94 26.21 -32.44
N ALA A 34 -1.78 25.69 -31.55
CA ALA A 34 -3.15 26.16 -31.43
C ALA A 34 -3.16 27.43 -30.58
N ALA A 35 -3.34 28.57 -31.25
CA ALA A 35 -3.64 29.84 -30.64
C ALA A 35 -5.04 29.80 -30.02
N CYS A 36 -5.15 29.98 -28.72
CA CYS A 36 -6.36 30.52 -28.09
C CYS A 36 -6.03 31.92 -27.58
N THR A 37 -6.26 32.90 -28.45
CA THR A 37 -6.35 34.31 -28.08
C THR A 37 -7.75 34.59 -27.53
N ALA A 38 -7.83 34.83 -26.23
CA ALA A 38 -8.90 35.64 -25.63
C ALA A 38 -8.22 36.68 -24.72
N SER A 39 -7.98 37.85 -25.30
CA SER A 39 -7.66 39.07 -24.58
C SER A 39 -8.98 39.66 -24.08
N LEU A 40 -9.05 40.14 -22.83
CA LEU A 40 -9.65 41.42 -22.43
C LEU A 40 -9.39 41.67 -20.92
N HIS A 41 -8.53 42.67 -20.68
CA HIS A 41 -8.56 43.69 -19.62
C HIS A 41 -8.28 43.33 -18.15
N GLY A 42 -7.03 43.58 -17.74
CA GLY A 42 -6.69 44.83 -17.04
C GLY A 42 -7.08 44.95 -15.56
N GLY A 43 -6.14 44.60 -14.67
CA GLY A 43 -6.21 44.96 -13.25
C GLY A 43 -4.84 44.80 -12.58
N LEU A 44 -4.08 45.90 -12.51
CA LEU A 44 -2.79 46.02 -11.82
C LEU A 44 -2.91 45.63 -10.33
N HIS A 45 -2.08 44.70 -9.84
CA HIS A 45 -1.56 44.77 -8.47
C HIS A 45 -0.18 44.10 -8.35
N ARG A 46 0.62 44.70 -7.48
CA ARG A 46 2.09 44.71 -7.45
C ARG A 46 2.72 43.38 -7.03
N ASN A 47 3.87 43.10 -7.64
CA ASN A 47 4.83 42.05 -7.30
C ASN A 47 5.21 42.04 -5.82
N HIS A 48 4.86 40.95 -5.12
CA HIS A 48 5.69 40.42 -4.04
C HIS A 48 6.36 39.14 -4.56
N ARG A 49 7.57 39.29 -5.12
CA ARG A 49 8.50 38.17 -5.30
C ARG A 49 9.02 37.77 -3.91
N SER A 50 8.32 36.85 -3.23
CA SER A 50 8.97 36.02 -2.22
C SER A 50 9.94 35.10 -2.95
N LYS A 51 11.24 35.23 -2.67
CA LYS A 51 12.26 34.31 -3.17
C LYS A 51 11.92 32.90 -2.67
N ALA A 52 11.45 32.02 -3.55
CA ALA A 52 11.40 30.59 -3.28
C ALA A 52 12.83 30.06 -3.15
N PRO A 53 13.12 29.16 -2.19
CA PRO A 53 14.40 28.48 -2.16
C PRO A 53 14.50 27.57 -3.40
N THR A 54 15.51 27.82 -4.22
CA THR A 54 15.85 26.99 -5.37
C THR A 54 16.60 25.75 -4.88
N SER A 55 15.90 24.74 -4.36
CA SER A 55 16.41 23.38 -4.49
C SER A 55 16.07 22.91 -5.89
N LYS A 56 17.07 22.50 -6.68
CA LYS A 56 16.81 21.84 -7.95
C LYS A 56 16.16 20.49 -7.62
N ALA A 57 15.00 20.21 -8.21
CA ALA A 57 14.37 18.89 -8.11
C ALA A 57 15.37 17.81 -8.56
N SER A 58 15.42 16.68 -7.85
CA SER A 58 16.25 15.55 -8.24
C SER A 58 15.75 14.96 -9.56
N PRO A 59 16.59 14.22 -10.33
CA PRO A 59 16.13 13.54 -11.54
C PRO A 59 14.91 12.65 -11.29
N LYS A 60 14.88 12.00 -10.12
CA LYS A 60 13.79 11.14 -9.65
C LYS A 60 12.50 11.92 -9.40
N GLU A 61 12.59 13.09 -8.79
CA GLU A 61 11.43 13.99 -8.64
C GLU A 61 10.92 14.45 -10.00
N LEU A 62 11.81 14.79 -10.95
CA LEU A 62 11.40 15.21 -12.28
C LEU A 62 10.71 14.08 -13.06
N GLU A 63 11.19 12.85 -12.92
CA GLU A 63 10.58 11.65 -13.51
C GLU A 63 9.21 11.34 -12.92
N TYR A 64 9.08 11.40 -11.59
CA TYR A 64 7.78 11.26 -10.92
C TYR A 64 6.81 12.36 -11.37
N LEU A 65 7.27 13.62 -11.45
CA LEU A 65 6.47 14.74 -11.92
C LEU A 65 6.05 14.62 -13.39
N SER A 66 6.87 14.00 -14.25
CA SER A 66 6.49 13.72 -15.64
C SER A 66 5.51 12.57 -15.75
N ASN A 67 5.69 11.51 -14.94
CA ASN A 67 4.88 10.29 -15.01
C ASN A 67 3.56 10.41 -14.23
N SER A 68 3.47 11.34 -13.27
CA SER A 68 2.24 11.68 -12.54
C SER A 68 1.25 12.54 -13.33
N SER A 69 1.49 12.73 -14.63
CA SER A 69 0.43 13.19 -15.54
C SER A 69 -0.58 12.06 -15.69
N PHE A 70 -1.56 12.07 -14.78
CA PHE A 70 -2.70 11.16 -14.76
C PHE A 70 -3.58 11.45 -15.99
N GLU A 71 -3.16 10.96 -17.16
CA GLU A 71 -4.11 10.75 -18.24
C GLU A 71 -5.06 9.66 -17.77
N LEU A 72 -6.34 10.00 -17.61
CA LEU A 72 -7.41 9.01 -17.51
C LEU A 72 -7.44 8.25 -18.84
N GLU A 73 -6.53 7.30 -19.03
CA GLU A 73 -6.55 6.37 -20.14
C GLU A 73 -7.70 5.39 -19.89
N GLY A 74 -8.89 5.75 -20.39
CA GLY A 74 -10.07 4.91 -20.28
C GLY A 74 -11.34 5.67 -20.62
N ASP A 75 -12.27 4.99 -21.27
CA ASP A 75 -13.63 5.51 -21.43
C ASP A 75 -14.30 5.57 -20.06
N LEU A 76 -14.46 6.79 -19.53
CA LEU A 76 -15.14 7.10 -18.26
C LEU A 76 -16.59 6.58 -18.20
N THR A 77 -17.13 6.05 -19.29
CA THR A 77 -18.48 5.50 -19.37
C THR A 77 -18.54 3.98 -19.27
N THR A 78 -17.41 3.28 -19.20
CA THR A 78 -17.38 1.80 -19.15
C THR A 78 -17.04 1.29 -17.75
N GLY A 79 -17.89 0.40 -17.21
CA GLY A 79 -17.63 -0.31 -15.96
C GLY A 79 -16.59 -1.43 -16.13
N PRO A 80 -16.24 -2.16 -15.05
CA PRO A 80 -15.26 -3.24 -15.12
C PRO A 80 -15.66 -4.33 -16.12
N ASP A 81 -14.69 -4.80 -16.92
CA ASP A 81 -14.88 -5.91 -17.85
C ASP A 81 -14.91 -7.25 -17.10
N TYR A 82 -16.10 -7.84 -16.99
CA TYR A 82 -16.31 -9.14 -16.34
C TYR A 82 -16.10 -10.34 -17.28
N HIS A 83 -15.77 -10.13 -18.56
CA HIS A 83 -15.48 -11.24 -19.48
C HIS A 83 -14.11 -11.89 -19.21
N ILE A 84 -13.21 -11.19 -18.51
CA ILE A 84 -11.90 -11.71 -18.12
C ILE A 84 -11.97 -12.21 -16.66
N VAL A 85 -12.14 -13.52 -16.48
CA VAL A 85 -12.08 -14.14 -15.15
C VAL A 85 -10.62 -14.27 -14.71
N GLN A 86 -10.15 -13.34 -13.89
CA GLN A 86 -8.85 -13.44 -13.22
C GLN A 86 -9.04 -13.98 -11.80
N ARG A 87 -8.14 -14.86 -11.36
CA ARG A 87 -8.05 -15.25 -9.95
C ARG A 87 -7.82 -13.99 -9.13
N ASN A 88 -8.65 -13.77 -8.13
CA ASN A 88 -8.58 -12.58 -7.30
C ASN A 88 -7.90 -12.91 -5.97
N LEU A 89 -6.56 -12.80 -5.95
CA LEU A 89 -5.77 -13.02 -4.74
C LEU A 89 -6.23 -12.12 -3.59
N ALA A 90 -6.73 -10.91 -3.88
CA ALA A 90 -7.31 -10.00 -2.90
C ALA A 90 -8.45 -10.63 -2.08
N LEU A 91 -9.32 -11.42 -2.73
CA LEU A 91 -10.43 -12.11 -2.06
C LEU A 91 -9.98 -13.36 -1.29
N GLU A 92 -8.79 -13.88 -1.54
CA GLU A 92 -8.21 -14.96 -0.74
C GLU A 92 -7.52 -14.41 0.51
N ILE A 93 -6.78 -13.31 0.37
CA ILE A 93 -6.05 -12.68 1.48
C ILE A 93 -6.97 -11.95 2.48
N VAL A 94 -8.22 -11.60 2.13
CA VAL A 94 -9.16 -11.06 3.12
C VAL A 94 -9.41 -12.04 4.27
N ARG A 95 -9.45 -13.35 3.99
CA ARG A 95 -9.62 -14.38 5.02
C ARG A 95 -8.43 -14.45 5.98
N VAL A 96 -7.26 -13.99 5.54
CA VAL A 96 -6.05 -13.90 6.37
C VAL A 96 -6.26 -12.84 7.45
N THR A 97 -6.65 -11.63 7.05
CA THR A 97 -6.88 -10.54 8.01
C THR A 97 -8.13 -10.76 8.85
N GLU A 98 -9.19 -11.38 8.30
CA GLU A 98 -10.35 -11.79 9.09
C GLU A 98 -9.98 -12.79 10.19
N ALA A 99 -9.15 -13.80 9.87
CA ALA A 99 -8.71 -14.78 10.86
C ALA A 99 -7.82 -14.16 11.94
N ALA A 100 -6.92 -13.25 11.57
CA ALA A 100 -6.10 -12.49 12.50
C ALA A 100 -6.98 -11.61 13.42
N ALA A 101 -7.93 -10.87 12.85
CA ALA A 101 -8.83 -10.01 13.61
C ALA A 101 -9.74 -10.80 14.57
N LEU A 102 -10.29 -11.94 14.15
CA LEU A 102 -11.06 -12.85 15.01
C LEU A 102 -10.23 -13.46 16.14
N ALA A 103 -8.91 -13.52 16.00
CA ALA A 103 -8.03 -14.00 17.05
C ALA A 103 -7.68 -12.87 18.03
N ALA A 104 -7.20 -11.75 17.51
CA ALA A 104 -6.84 -10.55 18.25
C ALA A 104 -8.03 -9.94 19.01
N GLY A 105 -9.22 -9.89 18.39
CA GLY A 105 -10.42 -9.31 18.99
C GLY A 105 -10.87 -10.00 20.28
N LYS A 106 -10.45 -11.26 20.53
CA LYS A 106 -10.69 -11.95 21.81
C LYS A 106 -9.86 -11.38 22.96
N TRP A 107 -8.85 -10.58 22.65
CA TRP A 107 -7.96 -9.92 23.61
C TRP A 107 -8.30 -8.45 23.84
N GLN A 108 -9.34 -7.94 23.17
CA GLN A 108 -9.80 -6.57 23.34
C GLN A 108 -10.07 -6.27 24.83
N GLY A 109 -9.38 -5.26 25.36
CA GLY A 109 -9.53 -4.78 26.74
C GLY A 109 -8.93 -5.68 27.83
N LYS A 110 -8.16 -6.71 27.48
CA LYS A 110 -7.55 -7.64 28.46
C LYS A 110 -6.21 -7.16 29.05
N GLY A 111 -5.67 -6.05 28.57
CA GLY A 111 -4.41 -5.47 29.06
C GLY A 111 -3.15 -6.23 28.63
N ASP A 112 -3.26 -7.23 27.75
CA ASP A 112 -2.12 -8.00 27.25
C ASP A 112 -1.95 -7.80 25.73
N LYS A 113 -1.09 -6.84 25.37
CA LYS A 113 -0.83 -6.50 23.98
C LYS A 113 -0.05 -7.60 23.24
N ASN A 114 0.86 -8.29 23.93
CA ASN A 114 1.71 -9.31 23.31
C ASN A 114 0.89 -10.55 23.00
N ALA A 115 -0.04 -10.93 23.87
CA ALA A 115 -0.92 -12.06 23.61
C ALA A 115 -1.97 -11.76 22.53
N ALA A 116 -2.44 -10.51 22.44
CA ALA A 116 -3.31 -10.07 21.35
C ALA A 116 -2.60 -10.19 19.99
N ASP A 117 -1.36 -9.71 19.95
CA ASP A 117 -0.49 -9.69 18.78
C ASP A 117 -0.12 -11.11 18.33
N GLN A 118 0.37 -11.94 19.26
CA GLN A 118 0.69 -13.34 19.00
C GLN A 118 -0.51 -14.11 18.44
N ALA A 119 -1.71 -13.88 18.96
CA ALA A 119 -2.92 -14.52 18.45
C ALA A 119 -3.22 -14.12 16.99
N ALA A 120 -2.95 -12.86 16.63
CA ALA A 120 -3.08 -12.38 15.26
C ALA A 120 -2.05 -13.03 14.33
N VAL A 121 -0.77 -13.02 14.71
CA VAL A 121 0.37 -13.64 14.01
C VAL A 121 0.08 -15.12 13.71
N ASP A 122 -0.32 -15.87 14.74
CA ASP A 122 -0.58 -17.32 14.64
C ASP A 122 -1.63 -17.62 13.57
N MET A 123 -2.74 -16.88 13.59
CA MET A 123 -3.86 -17.12 12.69
C MET A 123 -3.60 -16.58 11.29
N MET A 124 -2.95 -15.43 11.17
CA MET A 124 -2.50 -14.87 9.90
C MET A 124 -1.60 -15.87 9.16
N ARG A 125 -0.52 -16.32 9.81
CA ARG A 125 0.43 -17.29 9.24
C ARG A 125 -0.24 -18.61 8.87
N LYS A 126 -1.13 -19.12 9.73
CA LYS A 126 -1.86 -20.36 9.48
C LYS A 126 -2.71 -20.28 8.21
N VAL A 127 -3.41 -19.17 7.97
CA VAL A 127 -4.24 -19.01 6.77
C VAL A 127 -3.40 -18.72 5.54
N LEU A 128 -2.33 -17.93 5.65
CA LEU A 128 -1.39 -17.67 4.56
C LEU A 128 -0.85 -18.96 3.94
N ASN A 129 -0.48 -19.94 4.77
CA ASN A 129 0.00 -21.26 4.32
C ASN A 129 -1.04 -22.12 3.58
N THR A 130 -2.29 -21.66 3.47
CA THR A 130 -3.35 -22.34 2.68
C THR A 130 -3.58 -21.69 1.32
N ILE A 131 -2.98 -20.53 1.07
CA ILE A 131 -3.16 -19.78 -0.17
C ILE A 131 -2.23 -20.35 -1.24
N LYS A 132 -2.76 -20.48 -2.47
CA LYS A 132 -1.96 -20.95 -3.61
C LYS A 132 -1.02 -19.86 -4.11
N MET A 133 0.19 -19.78 -3.57
CA MET A 133 1.22 -18.79 -3.91
C MET A 133 2.59 -19.19 -3.36
N ASP A 134 3.65 -18.60 -3.91
CA ASP A 134 5.02 -18.64 -3.40
C ASP A 134 5.36 -17.26 -2.85
N GLY A 135 4.92 -17.03 -1.61
CA GLY A 135 5.04 -15.76 -0.92
C GLY A 135 6.32 -15.67 -0.11
N THR A 136 6.93 -14.49 -0.08
CA THR A 136 7.99 -14.16 0.88
C THR A 136 7.61 -12.93 1.69
N ILE A 137 7.75 -13.04 3.01
CA ILE A 137 7.56 -11.91 3.92
C ILE A 137 8.71 -10.94 3.74
N VAL A 138 8.45 -9.76 3.20
CA VAL A 138 9.42 -8.64 3.12
C VAL A 138 9.30 -7.75 4.36
N ILE A 139 8.07 -7.59 4.85
CA ILE A 139 7.74 -6.86 6.08
C ILE A 139 6.89 -7.77 6.94
N GLY A 140 7.30 -7.96 8.20
CA GLY A 140 6.53 -8.69 9.20
C GLY A 140 6.96 -8.34 10.62
N GLU A 141 6.89 -9.32 11.52
CA GLU A 141 7.09 -9.13 12.97
C GLU A 141 8.52 -8.71 13.36
N GLY A 142 9.48 -8.92 12.46
CA GLY A 142 10.88 -8.54 12.65
C GLY A 142 11.85 -9.51 12.00
N GLU A 143 13.10 -9.44 12.42
CA GLU A 143 14.15 -10.34 11.95
C GLU A 143 13.96 -11.77 12.45
N LYS A 144 14.51 -12.75 11.72
CA LYS A 144 14.35 -14.18 12.04
C LYS A 144 14.79 -14.56 13.46
N ASP A 145 15.80 -13.90 13.99
CA ASP A 145 16.32 -14.17 15.33
C ASP A 145 15.43 -13.56 16.45
N GLU A 146 14.57 -12.61 16.09
CA GLU A 146 13.72 -11.84 17.01
C GLU A 146 12.24 -12.27 16.92
N ALA A 147 11.81 -12.76 15.77
CA ALA A 147 10.44 -13.18 15.47
C ALA A 147 10.37 -14.66 15.05
N PRO A 148 9.68 -15.54 15.79
CA PRO A 148 9.59 -16.97 15.45
C PRO A 148 8.68 -17.26 14.23
N MET A 149 7.82 -16.31 13.87
CA MET A 149 6.81 -16.41 12.81
C MET A 149 6.65 -15.05 12.13
N LEU A 150 6.33 -15.09 10.83
CA LEU A 150 6.21 -13.92 9.95
C LEU A 150 7.46 -13.03 10.00
N TYR A 151 8.64 -13.64 10.07
CA TYR A 151 9.91 -12.92 10.04
C TYR A 151 10.30 -12.52 8.61
N CYS A 152 11.10 -11.47 8.48
CA CYS A 152 11.64 -11.03 7.19
C CYS A 152 12.40 -12.16 6.48
N GLY A 153 11.97 -12.53 5.28
CA GLY A 153 12.47 -13.66 4.49
C GLY A 153 11.75 -14.98 4.72
N GLU A 154 10.72 -15.06 5.57
CA GLU A 154 9.91 -16.28 5.69
C GLU A 154 9.15 -16.58 4.39
N HIS A 155 9.15 -17.85 3.98
CA HIS A 155 8.32 -18.33 2.87
C HIS A 155 6.96 -18.81 3.38
N VAL A 156 5.88 -18.36 2.73
CA VAL A 156 4.49 -18.71 3.07
C VAL A 156 3.67 -19.03 1.81
N GLY A 157 2.57 -19.74 2.00
CA GLY A 157 1.75 -20.28 0.90
C GLY A 157 2.09 -21.73 0.59
N ASP A 158 1.47 -22.29 -0.45
CA ASP A 158 1.71 -23.69 -0.88
C ASP A 158 2.91 -23.85 -1.83
N GLY A 159 3.60 -22.76 -2.18
CA GLY A 159 4.74 -22.74 -3.08
C GLY A 159 4.39 -22.76 -4.57
N SER A 160 3.11 -22.67 -4.93
CA SER A 160 2.68 -22.57 -6.33
C SER A 160 2.82 -21.13 -6.86
N TYR A 161 2.91 -20.96 -8.19
CA TYR A 161 2.87 -19.63 -8.79
C TYR A 161 1.54 -18.92 -8.48
N PRO A 162 1.50 -17.60 -8.21
CA PRO A 162 2.55 -16.59 -8.42
C PRO A 162 3.60 -16.49 -7.32
N GLN A 163 4.79 -16.00 -7.69
CA GLN A 163 5.82 -15.55 -6.75
C GLN A 163 5.53 -14.11 -6.33
N VAL A 164 5.39 -13.87 -5.04
CA VAL A 164 4.95 -12.58 -4.50
C VAL A 164 5.78 -12.15 -3.30
N ASP A 165 5.87 -10.84 -3.13
CA ASP A 165 6.29 -10.21 -1.88
C ASP A 165 5.07 -9.92 -1.02
N ILE A 166 5.24 -10.03 0.29
CA ILE A 166 4.18 -9.85 1.27
C ILE A 166 4.67 -8.91 2.37
N ALA A 167 3.87 -7.89 2.66
CA ALA A 167 3.99 -7.09 3.87
C ALA A 167 2.78 -7.37 4.76
N VAL A 168 3.04 -7.73 6.02
CA VAL A 168 2.00 -7.98 7.03
C VAL A 168 2.17 -7.04 8.21
N ASP A 169 1.04 -6.61 8.74
CA ASP A 169 0.92 -6.08 10.09
C ASP A 169 -0.26 -6.82 10.75
N PRO A 170 0.02 -7.95 11.44
CA PRO A 170 -1.01 -8.79 12.03
C PRO A 170 -1.94 -8.02 12.97
N LEU A 171 -1.42 -7.00 13.67
CA LEU A 171 -2.18 -6.16 14.58
C LEU A 171 -1.63 -4.73 14.68
N ASP A 172 -2.01 -3.89 13.72
CA ASP A 172 -1.79 -2.44 13.80
C ASP A 172 -2.63 -1.89 14.95
N GLY A 173 -1.98 -1.47 16.03
CA GLY A 173 -2.63 -1.05 17.27
C GLY A 173 -2.75 -2.14 18.34
N THR A 174 -1.67 -2.89 18.59
CA THR A 174 -1.60 -3.83 19.74
C THR A 174 -1.99 -3.17 21.07
N SER A 175 -1.54 -1.94 21.31
CA SER A 175 -1.90 -1.14 22.50
C SER A 175 -3.37 -0.72 22.51
N LEU A 176 -3.94 -0.40 21.35
CA LEU A 176 -5.37 -0.08 21.20
C LEU A 176 -6.22 -1.30 21.58
N THR A 177 -5.88 -2.47 21.03
CA THR A 177 -6.55 -3.73 21.33
C THR A 177 -6.46 -4.07 22.82
N ALA A 178 -5.26 -4.07 23.41
CA ALA A 178 -5.07 -4.41 24.81
C ALA A 178 -5.86 -3.49 25.76
N THR A 179 -5.99 -2.20 25.41
CA THR A 179 -6.71 -1.21 26.22
C THR A 179 -8.19 -1.08 25.84
N GLY A 180 -8.66 -1.82 24.84
CA GLY A 180 -10.04 -1.77 24.36
C GLY A 180 -10.40 -0.45 23.66
N ARG A 181 -9.41 0.24 23.10
CA ARG A 181 -9.58 1.48 22.35
C ARG A 181 -9.81 1.21 20.87
N ASP A 182 -10.41 2.20 20.25
CA ASP A 182 -10.76 2.22 18.84
C ASP A 182 -9.52 2.34 17.93
N GLY A 183 -9.62 1.80 16.72
CA GLY A 183 -8.68 2.01 15.63
C GLY A 183 -7.78 0.84 15.27
N ALA A 184 -7.86 -0.29 15.96
CA ALA A 184 -6.99 -1.43 15.68
C ALA A 184 -7.47 -2.23 14.46
N ILE A 185 -6.54 -2.58 13.56
CA ILE A 185 -6.82 -3.36 12.34
C ILE A 185 -5.76 -4.44 12.13
N ALA A 186 -6.11 -5.51 11.43
CA ALA A 186 -5.15 -6.49 10.89
C ALA A 186 -4.97 -6.23 9.40
N VAL A 187 -3.73 -6.20 8.90
CA VAL A 187 -3.41 -5.71 7.54
C VAL A 187 -2.47 -6.65 6.80
N ILE A 188 -2.68 -6.75 5.49
CA ILE A 188 -1.77 -7.39 4.55
C ILE A 188 -1.73 -6.63 3.22
N ALA A 189 -0.52 -6.50 2.66
CA ALA A 189 -0.28 -6.11 1.29
C ALA A 189 0.52 -7.21 0.56
N VAL A 190 0.18 -7.46 -0.69
CA VAL A 190 0.84 -8.44 -1.56
C VAL A 190 1.14 -7.77 -2.90
N ALA A 191 2.37 -7.92 -3.39
CA ALA A 191 2.80 -7.40 -4.68
C ALA A 191 3.68 -8.42 -5.41
N GLU A 192 4.05 -8.15 -6.65
CA GLU A 192 5.04 -8.97 -7.35
C GLU A 192 6.35 -9.09 -6.55
N ARG A 193 7.07 -10.19 -6.78
CA ARG A 193 8.39 -10.40 -6.20
C ARG A 193 9.34 -9.22 -6.50
N GLY A 194 9.96 -8.66 -5.48
CA GLY A 194 10.86 -7.51 -5.55
C GLY A 194 10.17 -6.14 -5.66
N ALA A 195 8.84 -6.09 -5.50
CA ALA A 195 8.07 -4.85 -5.67
C ALA A 195 7.89 -4.05 -4.37
N LEU A 196 8.06 -4.68 -3.20
CA LEU A 196 7.93 -3.99 -1.92
C LEU A 196 9.28 -3.47 -1.46
N TYR A 197 9.32 -2.22 -1.02
CA TYR A 197 10.51 -1.59 -0.50
C TYR A 197 10.95 -2.26 0.81
N ASP A 198 12.25 -2.57 0.90
CA ASP A 198 12.89 -3.05 2.12
C ASP A 198 13.14 -1.86 3.07
N PRO A 199 12.53 -1.82 4.26
CA PRO A 199 12.75 -0.76 5.23
C PRO A 199 14.20 -0.67 5.73
N GLY A 200 14.96 -1.76 5.63
CA GLY A 200 16.32 -1.87 6.14
C GLY A 200 16.43 -1.48 7.62
N PRO A 201 17.50 -0.77 8.03
CA PRO A 201 17.74 -0.43 9.42
C PRO A 201 16.92 0.78 9.90
N CYS A 202 16.21 1.47 9.01
CA CYS A 202 15.45 2.68 9.32
C CYS A 202 14.00 2.33 9.65
N MET A 203 13.72 2.08 10.93
CA MET A 203 12.38 1.70 11.40
C MET A 203 11.34 2.82 11.36
N TYR A 204 11.76 4.07 11.13
CA TYR A 204 10.86 5.23 11.04
C TYR A 204 11.03 5.99 9.73
N MET A 205 9.93 6.54 9.24
CA MET A 205 9.89 7.46 8.11
C MET A 205 8.92 8.60 8.37
N GLU A 206 9.26 9.78 7.86
CA GLU A 206 8.32 10.87 7.70
C GLU A 206 7.38 10.57 6.51
N LYS A 207 6.09 10.84 6.70
CA LYS A 207 5.00 10.50 5.80
C LYS A 207 4.18 11.75 5.49
N LEU A 208 3.82 11.90 4.22
CA LEU A 208 2.76 12.77 3.75
C LEU A 208 1.84 11.93 2.87
N VAL A 209 0.56 11.86 3.21
CA VAL A 209 -0.43 11.10 2.43
C VAL A 209 -1.63 11.99 2.14
N VAL A 210 -2.10 11.98 0.89
CA VAL A 210 -3.28 12.72 0.41
C VAL A 210 -4.12 11.88 -0.54
N GLY A 211 -5.41 12.19 -0.62
CA GLY A 211 -6.37 11.52 -1.49
C GLY A 211 -6.15 11.80 -2.99
N PRO A 212 -6.84 11.03 -3.87
CA PRO A 212 -6.71 11.12 -5.33
C PRO A 212 -7.08 12.48 -5.93
N GLU A 213 -7.85 13.30 -5.22
CA GLU A 213 -8.23 14.64 -5.65
C GLU A 213 -7.09 15.67 -5.56
N VAL A 214 -6.02 15.35 -4.81
CA VAL A 214 -4.86 16.23 -4.64
C VAL A 214 -3.77 15.83 -5.64
N LEU A 215 -3.43 16.75 -6.55
CA LEU A 215 -2.40 16.48 -7.55
C LEU A 215 -1.05 16.20 -6.88
N PRO A 216 -0.31 15.13 -7.26
CA PRO A 216 0.90 14.73 -6.55
C PRO A 216 1.98 15.82 -6.44
N HIS A 217 2.08 16.67 -7.47
CA HIS A 217 3.06 17.76 -7.53
C HIS A 217 2.68 19.01 -6.73
N SER A 218 1.45 19.07 -6.21
CA SER A 218 0.98 20.21 -5.42
C SER A 218 1.44 20.16 -3.96
N VAL A 219 1.82 18.96 -3.48
CA VAL A 219 2.27 18.70 -2.10
C VAL A 219 3.69 18.15 -2.08
N SER A 220 4.44 18.43 -1.01
CA SER A 220 5.76 17.84 -0.81
C SER A 220 6.25 17.86 0.63
N LEU A 221 7.00 16.84 1.04
CA LEU A 221 7.78 16.85 2.29
C LEU A 221 8.87 17.95 2.33
N LYS A 222 9.23 18.53 1.18
CA LYS A 222 10.12 19.71 1.09
C LYS A 222 9.40 21.03 1.34
N TYR A 223 8.07 21.04 1.32
CA TYR A 223 7.27 22.24 1.51
C TYR A 223 6.99 22.49 2.98
N SER A 224 6.65 23.74 3.33
CA SER A 224 6.15 24.03 4.66
C SER A 224 4.78 23.37 4.88
N THR A 225 4.51 22.98 6.12
CA THR A 225 3.21 22.42 6.54
C THR A 225 2.04 23.27 6.05
N LYS A 226 2.10 24.59 6.22
CA LYS A 226 1.08 25.52 5.73
C LYS A 226 0.87 25.44 4.21
N ARG A 227 1.94 25.29 3.42
CA ARG A 227 1.83 25.17 1.95
C ARG A 227 1.12 23.88 1.56
N ASN A 228 1.46 22.75 2.17
CA ASN A 228 0.79 21.48 1.92
C ASN A 228 -0.70 21.56 2.27
N LEU A 229 -1.04 22.12 3.44
CA LEU A 229 -2.44 22.32 3.85
C LEU A 229 -3.23 23.22 2.88
N MET A 230 -2.62 24.29 2.37
CA MET A 230 -3.26 25.15 1.37
C MET A 230 -3.49 24.42 0.04
N ALA A 231 -2.54 23.58 -0.40
CA ALA A 231 -2.70 22.79 -1.62
C ALA A 231 -3.85 21.78 -1.50
N VAL A 232 -3.97 21.10 -0.34
CA VAL A 232 -5.10 20.20 -0.05
C VAL A 232 -6.42 20.97 -0.02
N ALA A 233 -6.45 22.14 0.65
CA ALA A 233 -7.63 22.99 0.69
C ALA A 233 -8.11 23.41 -0.71
N GLU A 234 -7.17 23.81 -1.58
CA GLU A 234 -7.45 24.22 -2.96
C GLU A 234 -8.00 23.05 -3.79
N ALA A 235 -7.33 21.90 -3.75
CA ALA A 235 -7.74 20.69 -4.46
C ALA A 235 -9.15 20.22 -4.07
N GLN A 236 -9.45 20.23 -2.77
CA GLN A 236 -10.75 19.81 -2.23
C GLN A 236 -11.80 20.92 -2.20
N ARG A 237 -11.46 22.15 -2.63
CA ARG A 237 -12.34 23.34 -2.62
C ARG A 237 -12.89 23.66 -1.22
N LYS A 238 -12.05 23.51 -0.21
CA LYS A 238 -12.34 23.79 1.20
C LYS A 238 -11.60 25.05 1.65
N SER A 239 -12.07 25.69 2.72
CA SER A 239 -11.24 26.63 3.46
C SER A 239 -10.17 25.88 4.26
N ILE A 240 -9.02 26.50 4.55
CA ILE A 240 -7.97 25.86 5.36
C ILE A 240 -8.48 25.44 6.75
N SER A 241 -9.47 26.16 7.30
CA SER A 241 -10.12 25.83 8.58
C SER A 241 -11.01 24.58 8.53
N GLU A 242 -11.35 24.10 7.35
CA GLU A 242 -12.11 22.87 7.15
C GLU A 242 -11.21 21.67 6.88
N VAL A 243 -9.94 21.90 6.49
CA VAL A 243 -8.93 20.85 6.32
C VAL A 243 -8.58 20.24 7.66
N THR A 244 -8.59 18.90 7.74
CA THR A 244 -8.27 18.13 8.94
C THR A 244 -7.06 17.23 8.67
N ALA A 245 -5.95 17.52 9.36
CA ALA A 245 -4.76 16.68 9.34
C ALA A 245 -4.83 15.57 10.40
N VAL A 246 -4.49 14.34 10.04
CA VAL A 246 -4.29 13.24 11.00
C VAL A 246 -2.80 13.10 11.32
N ILE A 247 -2.48 13.04 12.62
CA ILE A 247 -1.09 13.03 13.12
C ILE A 247 -1.01 12.09 14.33
N LEU A 248 0.02 11.26 14.41
CA LEU A 248 0.30 10.48 15.61
C LEU A 248 0.63 11.39 16.80
N ASP A 249 -0.03 11.20 17.94
CA ASP A 249 0.24 11.95 19.16
C ASP A 249 1.54 11.46 19.80
N ARG A 250 2.63 12.17 19.49
CA ARG A 250 3.98 11.85 19.93
C ARG A 250 4.75 13.14 20.22
N PRO A 251 5.67 13.15 21.20
CA PRO A 251 6.51 14.32 21.48
C PRO A 251 7.28 14.83 20.25
N ARG A 252 7.72 13.92 19.37
CA ARG A 252 8.41 14.26 18.11
C ARG A 252 7.55 15.08 17.12
N HIS A 253 6.23 15.14 17.32
CA HIS A 253 5.30 15.88 16.45
C HIS A 253 4.81 17.20 17.05
N GLU A 254 5.24 17.61 18.24
CA GLU A 254 4.78 18.86 18.87
C GLU A 254 4.95 20.09 17.96
N LYS A 255 6.09 20.18 17.27
CA LYS A 255 6.34 21.25 16.30
C LYS A 255 5.38 21.19 15.11
N LEU A 256 5.21 20.01 14.50
CA LEU A 256 4.30 19.81 13.37
C LEU A 256 2.86 20.14 13.77
N ILE A 257 2.41 19.68 14.93
CA ILE A 257 1.08 19.97 15.49
C ILE A 257 0.89 21.48 15.63
N GLN A 258 1.89 22.20 16.15
CA GLN A 258 1.80 23.65 16.27
C GLN A 258 1.75 24.34 14.90
N GLU A 259 2.55 23.89 13.92
CA GLU A 259 2.52 24.44 12.56
C GLU A 259 1.16 24.25 11.88
N VAL A 260 0.48 23.12 12.09
CA VAL A 260 -0.89 22.90 11.58
C VAL A 260 -1.89 23.83 12.26
N ARG A 261 -1.80 24.02 13.59
CA ARG A 261 -2.64 24.97 14.34
C ARG A 261 -2.44 26.40 13.86
N ASP A 262 -1.19 26.82 13.68
CA ASP A 262 -0.84 28.17 13.22
C ASP A 262 -1.28 28.42 11.77
N ALA A 263 -1.34 27.37 10.95
CA ALA A 263 -1.90 27.45 9.60
C ALA A 263 -3.44 27.61 9.61
N GLY A 264 -4.09 27.27 10.73
CA GLY A 264 -5.54 27.38 10.93
C GLY A 264 -6.33 26.12 10.58
N ALA A 265 -5.66 25.00 10.29
CA ALA A 265 -6.30 23.73 10.00
C ALA A 265 -6.65 22.95 11.28
N ARG A 266 -7.55 21.97 11.14
CA ARG A 266 -7.97 21.07 12.21
C ARG A 266 -6.99 19.90 12.33
N ILE A 267 -6.94 19.28 13.50
CA ILE A 267 -6.09 18.12 13.77
C ILE A 267 -6.92 17.02 14.40
N ARG A 268 -6.77 15.79 13.90
CA ARG A 268 -7.17 14.57 14.60
C ARG A 268 -5.92 13.85 15.06
N LEU A 269 -5.68 13.87 16.37
CA LEU A 269 -4.59 13.15 16.99
C LEU A 269 -4.99 11.68 17.17
N ILE A 270 -4.12 10.77 16.75
CA ILE A 270 -4.28 9.32 16.94
C ILE A 270 -3.14 8.78 17.81
N SER A 271 -3.41 7.85 18.72
CA SER A 271 -2.33 7.27 19.51
C SER A 271 -1.52 6.27 18.71
N ASP A 272 -2.14 5.47 17.85
CA ASP A 272 -1.50 4.43 17.03
C ASP A 272 -2.31 4.30 15.73
N GLY A 273 -1.86 3.50 14.77
CA GLY A 273 -2.68 3.19 13.58
C GLY A 273 -2.56 4.18 12.43
N ASP A 274 -1.34 4.46 11.94
CA ASP A 274 -1.16 5.38 10.80
C ASP A 274 -1.41 4.73 9.43
N VAL A 275 -1.51 3.39 9.35
CA VAL A 275 -1.98 2.68 8.15
C VAL A 275 -3.47 2.94 7.91
N ALA A 276 -4.30 2.69 8.93
CA ALA A 276 -5.74 2.95 8.85
C ALA A 276 -6.04 4.40 8.46
N ALA A 277 -5.30 5.34 9.06
CA ALA A 277 -5.42 6.77 8.78
C ALA A 277 -5.01 7.14 7.35
N SER A 278 -3.96 6.51 6.80
CA SER A 278 -3.54 6.71 5.40
C SER A 278 -4.64 6.29 4.41
N ILE A 279 -5.29 5.15 4.69
CA ILE A 279 -6.41 4.64 3.87
C ILE A 279 -7.63 5.56 4.01
N GLU A 280 -7.94 6.02 5.23
CA GLU A 280 -9.06 6.92 5.47
C GLU A 280 -8.93 8.20 4.65
N VAL A 281 -7.74 8.82 4.60
CA VAL A 281 -7.47 10.04 3.80
C VAL A 281 -7.86 9.88 2.32
N CYS A 282 -7.81 8.67 1.76
CA CYS A 282 -8.19 8.42 0.37
C CYS A 282 -9.67 8.14 0.14
N ARG A 283 -10.50 8.15 1.20
CA ARG A 283 -11.93 7.88 1.07
C ARG A 283 -12.71 9.14 0.69
N PRO A 284 -13.68 9.03 -0.25
CA PRO A 284 -14.53 10.17 -0.60
C PRO A 284 -15.35 10.75 0.56
N ASP A 285 -15.69 9.90 1.53
CA ASP A 285 -16.48 10.22 2.72
C ASP A 285 -15.61 10.45 3.98
N SER A 286 -14.30 10.62 3.80
CA SER A 286 -13.35 10.76 4.89
C SER A 286 -13.60 11.99 5.76
N SER A 287 -13.32 11.84 7.05
CA SER A 287 -13.29 12.96 8.00
C SER A 287 -11.92 13.65 8.10
N VAL A 288 -10.92 13.15 7.37
CA VAL A 288 -9.54 13.65 7.32
C VAL A 288 -9.04 13.78 5.89
N ASP A 289 -8.18 14.76 5.67
CA ASP A 289 -7.82 15.21 4.32
C ASP A 289 -6.32 15.01 4.01
N ILE A 290 -5.49 14.86 5.04
CA ILE A 290 -4.05 14.67 4.91
C ILE A 290 -3.50 13.95 6.13
N LEU A 291 -2.57 13.01 5.93
CA LEU A 291 -1.73 12.46 6.99
C LEU A 291 -0.36 13.13 6.95
N LEU A 292 0.13 13.54 8.12
CA LEU A 292 1.47 14.13 8.27
C LEU A 292 2.20 13.57 9.48
N GLY A 293 3.51 13.40 9.36
CA GLY A 293 4.41 13.15 10.48
C GLY A 293 5.23 11.88 10.34
N VAL A 294 5.93 11.52 11.41
CA VAL A 294 6.86 10.39 11.49
C VAL A 294 6.19 9.17 12.13
N GLY A 295 6.11 8.09 11.35
CA GLY A 295 5.60 6.78 11.75
C GLY A 295 6.55 5.67 11.35
N GLY A 296 6.14 4.41 11.50
CA GLY A 296 6.99 3.28 11.14
C GLY A 296 7.18 3.15 9.63
N THR A 297 8.39 2.83 9.18
CA THR A 297 8.69 2.61 7.75
C THR A 297 7.93 1.41 7.17
N PRO A 298 7.85 0.24 7.86
CA PRO A 298 7.08 -0.89 7.37
C PRO A 298 5.60 -0.56 7.07
N GLU A 299 4.96 0.17 7.98
CA GLU A 299 3.59 0.66 7.86
C GLU A 299 3.44 1.67 6.71
N GLY A 300 4.51 2.41 6.41
CA GLY A 300 4.55 3.30 5.25
C GLY A 300 4.57 2.55 3.91
N VAL A 301 5.28 1.43 3.83
CA VAL A 301 5.26 0.55 2.64
C VAL A 301 3.88 -0.09 2.45
N ILE A 302 3.27 -0.57 3.53
CA ILE A 302 1.89 -1.08 3.53
C ILE A 302 0.90 0.01 3.09
N SER A 303 1.07 1.24 3.58
CA SER A 303 0.24 2.38 3.19
C SER A 303 0.42 2.72 1.72
N ALA A 304 1.63 2.70 1.18
CA ALA A 304 1.90 2.93 -0.24
C ALA A 304 1.20 1.89 -1.14
N ALA A 305 1.17 0.62 -0.74
CA ALA A 305 0.42 -0.42 -1.46
C ALA A 305 -1.09 -0.12 -1.50
N ALA A 306 -1.66 0.39 -0.39
CA ALA A 306 -3.05 0.87 -0.37
C ALA A 306 -3.25 2.10 -1.27
N MET A 307 -2.32 3.07 -1.25
CA MET A 307 -2.39 4.26 -2.10
C MET A 307 -2.40 3.91 -3.58
N LYS A 308 -1.53 2.97 -3.99
CA LYS A 308 -1.50 2.47 -5.37
C LYS A 308 -2.83 1.84 -5.78
N CYS A 309 -3.55 1.22 -4.85
CA CYS A 309 -4.88 0.66 -5.11
C CYS A 309 -6.00 1.72 -5.19
N MET A 310 -5.87 2.82 -4.45
CA MET A 310 -6.92 3.84 -4.31
C MET A 310 -6.70 5.09 -5.18
N GLY A 311 -5.54 5.20 -5.83
CA GLY A 311 -5.13 6.41 -6.56
C GLY A 311 -4.67 7.55 -5.67
N GLY A 312 -4.38 7.28 -4.39
CA GLY A 312 -3.83 8.27 -3.46
C GLY A 312 -2.36 8.57 -3.74
N THR A 313 -1.86 9.68 -3.17
CA THR A 313 -0.43 10.02 -3.22
C THR A 313 0.19 9.89 -1.85
N MET A 314 1.39 9.31 -1.81
CA MET A 314 2.24 9.26 -0.62
C MET A 314 3.65 9.75 -0.95
N GLN A 315 4.24 10.48 -0.02
CA GLN A 315 5.66 10.75 0.05
C GLN A 315 6.21 10.24 1.39
N GLY A 316 7.34 9.57 1.30
CA GLY A 316 8.12 9.03 2.41
C GLY A 316 9.51 9.65 2.44
N ARG A 317 10.08 9.84 3.63
CA ARG A 317 11.50 10.14 3.82
C ARG A 317 12.01 9.40 5.04
N LEU A 318 13.08 8.62 4.89
CA LEU A 318 13.64 7.84 5.99
C LEU A 318 14.02 8.77 7.16
N TRP A 319 13.72 8.31 8.38
CA TRP A 319 13.91 9.08 9.60
C TRP A 319 14.73 8.26 10.60
N PRO A 320 16.08 8.25 10.49
CA PRO A 320 16.93 7.59 11.47
C PRO A 320 16.75 8.21 12.85
N ARG A 321 16.52 7.38 13.87
CA ARG A 321 16.29 7.85 15.25
C ARG A 321 17.55 8.42 15.91
N ASN A 322 18.72 7.97 15.46
CA ASN A 322 20.02 8.31 16.02
C ASN A 322 21.11 8.15 14.95
N ASP A 323 22.34 8.53 15.30
CA ASP A 323 23.49 8.47 14.39
C ASP A 323 23.89 7.03 14.03
N GLU A 324 23.62 6.05 14.91
CA GLU A 324 23.94 4.65 14.63
C GLU A 324 23.06 4.10 13.49
N GLU A 325 21.75 4.33 13.53
CA GLU A 325 20.83 3.99 12.44
C GLU A 325 21.18 4.73 11.16
N ARG A 326 21.55 6.01 11.27
CA ARG A 326 21.97 6.84 10.13
C ARG A 326 23.20 6.22 9.44
N VAL A 327 24.23 5.89 10.20
CA VAL A 327 25.47 5.29 9.67
C VAL A 327 25.15 3.94 9.02
N LYS A 328 24.41 3.06 9.70
CA LYS A 328 24.02 1.75 9.15
C LYS A 328 23.24 1.87 7.85
N ALA A 329 22.29 2.80 7.79
CA ALA A 329 21.49 3.04 6.58
C ALA A 329 22.37 3.50 5.41
N VAL A 330 23.27 4.47 5.64
CA VAL A 330 24.18 4.95 4.60
C VAL A 330 25.16 3.87 4.16
N GLU A 331 25.71 3.07 5.08
CA GLU A 331 26.60 1.95 4.77
C GLU A 331 25.91 0.87 3.93
N GLN A 332 24.60 0.68 4.10
CA GLN A 332 23.78 -0.23 3.30
C GLN A 332 23.27 0.39 1.99
N GLY A 333 23.60 1.66 1.70
CA GLY A 333 23.27 2.33 0.45
C GLY A 333 21.92 3.05 0.44
N TYR A 334 21.31 3.31 1.59
CA TYR A 334 20.07 4.08 1.69
C TYR A 334 20.33 5.60 1.58
N GLU A 335 19.60 6.26 0.69
CA GLU A 335 19.65 7.72 0.48
C GLU A 335 18.65 8.42 1.42
N LEU A 336 19.15 8.98 2.53
CA LEU A 336 18.31 9.49 3.62
C LEU A 336 17.59 10.81 3.33
N GLU A 337 18.08 11.59 2.36
CA GLU A 337 17.50 12.88 1.97
C GLU A 337 16.49 12.76 0.83
N ASP A 338 16.39 11.57 0.22
CA ASP A 338 15.49 11.32 -0.88
C ASP A 338 14.03 11.23 -0.42
N ILE A 339 13.15 11.75 -1.27
CA ILE A 339 11.72 11.49 -1.16
C ILE A 339 11.45 10.19 -1.90
N LEU A 340 10.87 9.24 -1.19
CA LEU A 340 10.31 8.00 -1.70
C LEU A 340 8.85 8.25 -2.05
N PHE A 341 8.48 8.01 -3.30
CA PHE A 341 7.09 8.09 -3.77
C PHE A 341 6.40 6.73 -3.66
N VAL A 342 5.11 6.66 -4.02
CA VAL A 342 4.31 5.42 -3.99
C VAL A 342 5.01 4.29 -4.75
N GLU A 343 5.55 4.59 -5.92
CA GLU A 343 6.20 3.64 -6.84
C GLU A 343 7.57 3.20 -6.32
N ASP A 344 8.21 4.00 -5.45
CA ASP A 344 9.45 3.61 -4.78
C ASP A 344 9.19 2.64 -3.63
N LEU A 345 8.08 2.87 -2.91
CA LEU A 345 7.68 2.06 -1.76
C LEU A 345 6.98 0.77 -2.21
N CYS A 346 6.22 0.81 -3.31
CA CYS A 346 5.47 -0.29 -3.90
C CYS A 346 5.46 -0.17 -5.43
N GLY A 347 6.47 -0.77 -6.09
CA GLY A 347 6.72 -0.62 -7.52
C GLY A 347 5.93 -1.56 -8.45
N GLY A 348 5.20 -2.53 -7.88
CA GLY A 348 4.51 -3.58 -8.64
C GLY A 348 3.18 -3.13 -9.24
N GLU A 349 2.72 -3.75 -10.33
CA GLU A 349 1.43 -3.41 -10.96
C GLU A 349 0.29 -4.30 -10.43
N GLN A 350 0.61 -5.53 -10.05
CA GLN A 350 -0.28 -6.50 -9.41
C GLN A 350 -0.20 -6.39 -7.89
N VAL A 351 -0.72 -5.27 -7.37
CA VAL A 351 -0.80 -5.02 -5.94
C VAL A 351 -2.19 -5.35 -5.40
N PHE A 352 -2.21 -6.08 -4.30
CA PHE A 352 -3.39 -6.46 -3.55
C PHE A 352 -3.26 -5.99 -2.11
N PHE A 353 -4.35 -5.50 -1.55
CA PHE A 353 -4.39 -5.05 -0.16
C PHE A 353 -5.64 -5.60 0.52
N ALA A 354 -5.53 -6.01 1.78
CA ALA A 354 -6.67 -6.27 2.63
C ALA A 354 -6.43 -5.78 4.05
N ALA A 355 -7.49 -5.26 4.69
CA ALA A 355 -7.51 -4.97 6.12
C ALA A 355 -8.84 -5.39 6.74
N THR A 356 -8.81 -5.79 8.01
CA THR A 356 -10.01 -6.12 8.79
C THR A 356 -9.98 -5.42 10.14
N GLY A 357 -11.11 -4.85 10.57
CA GLY A 357 -11.26 -4.19 11.87
C GLY A 357 -11.15 -5.18 13.03
N VAL A 358 -10.27 -4.89 13.98
CA VAL A 358 -10.13 -5.63 15.24
C VAL A 358 -10.99 -4.97 16.31
N THR A 359 -10.78 -3.67 16.52
CA THR A 359 -11.63 -2.79 17.32
C THR A 359 -12.34 -1.79 16.41
N ASP A 360 -13.35 -1.10 16.92
CA ASP A 360 -14.07 -0.11 16.12
C ASP A 360 -13.13 0.99 15.67
N GLY A 361 -13.25 1.44 14.43
CA GLY A 361 -12.49 2.56 13.93
C GLY A 361 -13.27 3.32 12.87
N ASN A 362 -12.70 4.43 12.44
CA ASN A 362 -13.33 5.28 11.41
C ASN A 362 -13.30 4.64 10.03
N LEU A 363 -12.38 3.69 9.80
CA LEU A 363 -12.25 2.97 8.54
C LEU A 363 -13.09 1.67 8.52
N LEU A 364 -13.03 0.87 9.58
CA LEU A 364 -13.64 -0.45 9.68
C LEU A 364 -14.27 -0.64 11.06
N GLU A 365 -15.40 -1.35 11.09
CA GLU A 365 -15.98 -1.82 12.35
C GLU A 365 -15.16 -2.97 12.95
N GLY A 366 -15.05 -2.99 14.28
CA GLY A 366 -14.36 -4.05 15.00
C GLY A 366 -15.14 -5.36 15.02
N VAL A 367 -14.49 -6.44 15.43
CA VAL A 367 -15.13 -7.76 15.53
C VAL A 367 -16.31 -7.74 16.51
N ARG A 368 -17.43 -8.36 16.12
CA ARG A 368 -18.59 -8.57 17.02
C ARG A 368 -18.87 -10.04 17.23
N TYR A 369 -18.72 -10.53 18.45
CA TYR A 369 -19.06 -11.89 18.82
C TYR A 369 -20.54 -12.00 19.21
N PHE A 370 -21.21 -13.05 18.76
CA PHE A 370 -22.56 -13.42 19.16
C PHE A 370 -22.66 -14.93 19.43
N GLY A 371 -23.81 -15.40 19.92
CA GLY A 371 -24.01 -16.82 20.18
C GLY A 371 -23.87 -17.67 18.90
N GLY A 372 -22.78 -18.42 18.75
CA GLY A 372 -22.58 -19.31 17.61
C GLY A 372 -21.99 -18.69 16.34
N GLY A 373 -21.70 -17.38 16.32
CA GLY A 373 -20.87 -16.75 15.28
C GLY A 373 -20.24 -15.40 15.66
N ALA A 374 -19.52 -14.81 14.71
CA ALA A 374 -18.99 -13.44 14.81
C ALA A 374 -19.17 -12.70 13.50
N THR A 375 -19.19 -11.37 13.52
CA THR A 375 -19.06 -10.54 12.31
C THR A 375 -17.70 -9.86 12.25
N THR A 376 -17.20 -9.68 11.03
CA THR A 376 -16.00 -8.89 10.70
C THR A 376 -16.34 -7.89 9.61
N ASN A 377 -15.66 -6.73 9.63
CA ASN A 377 -15.76 -5.71 8.59
C ASN A 377 -14.37 -5.49 7.97
N SER A 378 -14.28 -5.64 6.66
CA SER A 378 -13.01 -5.69 5.92
C SER A 378 -13.04 -4.78 4.70
N ILE A 379 -11.88 -4.27 4.31
CA ILE A 379 -11.64 -3.60 3.02
C ILE A 379 -10.65 -4.42 2.20
N VAL A 380 -10.92 -4.57 0.90
CA VAL A 380 -10.11 -5.34 -0.04
C VAL A 380 -9.93 -4.54 -1.32
N MET A 381 -8.70 -4.43 -1.79
CA MET A 381 -8.35 -3.56 -2.92
C MET A 381 -7.36 -4.23 -3.86
N ARG A 382 -7.40 -3.82 -5.14
CA ARG A 382 -6.49 -4.30 -6.18
C ARG A 382 -6.14 -3.17 -7.15
N ALA A 383 -4.85 -2.90 -7.30
CA ALA A 383 -4.32 -1.81 -8.13
C ALA A 383 -4.74 -1.92 -9.60
N GLU A 384 -4.44 -3.02 -10.29
CA GLU A 384 -4.73 -3.17 -11.73
C GLU A 384 -6.20 -2.91 -12.09
N SER A 385 -7.14 -3.29 -11.21
CA SER A 385 -8.58 -3.11 -11.45
C SER A 385 -9.15 -1.80 -10.88
N GLY A 386 -8.40 -1.08 -10.05
CA GLY A 386 -8.87 0.03 -9.23
C GLY A 386 -10.04 -0.31 -8.29
N THR A 387 -10.39 -1.58 -8.12
CA THR A 387 -11.62 -1.95 -7.41
C THR A 387 -11.38 -2.02 -5.91
N VAL A 388 -12.15 -1.23 -5.17
CA VAL A 388 -12.24 -1.26 -3.71
C VAL A 388 -13.53 -1.98 -3.29
N ARG A 389 -13.43 -2.92 -2.36
CA ARG A 389 -14.56 -3.64 -1.77
C ARG A 389 -14.57 -3.43 -0.27
N VAL A 390 -15.73 -3.11 0.27
CA VAL A 390 -16.00 -3.18 1.71
C VAL A 390 -16.91 -4.38 1.93
N MET A 391 -16.54 -5.25 2.86
CA MET A 391 -17.18 -6.54 3.10
C MET A 391 -17.56 -6.67 4.56
N GLU A 392 -18.82 -7.03 4.80
CA GLU A 392 -19.27 -7.53 6.10
C GLU A 392 -19.43 -9.04 6.00
N THR A 393 -18.73 -9.77 6.87
CA THR A 393 -18.73 -11.23 6.86
C THR A 393 -19.33 -11.76 8.16
N THR A 394 -20.34 -12.61 8.05
CA THR A 394 -20.88 -13.36 9.20
C THR A 394 -20.28 -14.77 9.25
N HIS A 395 -19.45 -15.02 10.26
CA HIS A 395 -18.81 -16.30 10.54
C HIS A 395 -19.71 -17.15 11.44
N ARG A 396 -19.99 -18.40 11.07
CA ARG A 396 -20.80 -19.34 11.89
C ARG A 396 -19.97 -20.56 12.28
N TRP A 397 -19.78 -20.82 13.57
CA TRP A 397 -18.94 -21.94 14.05
C TRP A 397 -19.61 -23.31 13.90
N ASN A 398 -20.93 -23.36 13.83
CA ASN A 398 -21.71 -24.60 13.77
C ASN A 398 -21.88 -25.19 12.36
N LYS A 399 -21.29 -24.56 11.34
CA LYS A 399 -21.26 -25.07 9.96
C LYS A 399 -19.80 -25.37 9.56
N PRO A 400 -19.57 -26.37 8.67
CA PRO A 400 -18.21 -26.64 8.20
C PRO A 400 -17.61 -25.38 7.56
N GLY A 401 -16.39 -25.03 7.97
CA GLY A 401 -15.63 -23.92 7.38
C GLY A 401 -15.14 -24.32 5.99
N VAL A 402 -15.62 -23.60 4.98
CA VAL A 402 -15.25 -23.73 3.54
C VAL A 402 -15.56 -25.09 2.93
N THR A 403 -16.66 -25.17 2.18
CA THR A 403 -16.89 -26.21 1.19
C THR A 403 -16.47 -25.67 -0.17
N ASN A 404 -15.20 -25.83 -0.54
CA ASN A 404 -14.88 -25.80 -1.97
C ASN A 404 -15.75 -26.88 -2.61
N VAL A 405 -16.45 -26.55 -3.70
CA VAL A 405 -17.29 -27.51 -4.41
C VAL A 405 -16.38 -28.47 -5.17
N ASP A 406 -15.68 -29.35 -4.45
CA ASP A 406 -15.16 -30.59 -5.03
C ASP A 406 -16.28 -31.62 -4.90
N HIS A 407 -17.25 -31.54 -5.81
CA HIS A 407 -18.16 -32.65 -6.06
C HIS A 407 -17.42 -33.75 -6.85
N HIS A 408 -16.42 -34.38 -6.25
CA HIS A 408 -16.09 -35.77 -6.60
C HIS A 408 -17.08 -36.72 -5.91
N HIS A 409 -18.37 -36.51 -6.18
CA HIS A 409 -19.43 -37.49 -5.99
C HIS A 409 -20.15 -37.67 -7.33
N HIS A 410 -19.42 -38.22 -8.30
CA HIS A 410 -20.08 -39.02 -9.32
C HIS A 410 -20.41 -40.39 -8.73
N ASN A 411 -21.70 -40.53 -8.44
CA ASN A 411 -22.45 -41.77 -8.33
C ASN A 411 -21.84 -42.92 -9.13
N HIS A 412 -21.51 -44.01 -8.45
CA HIS A 412 -21.95 -45.33 -8.89
C HIS A 412 -22.10 -46.27 -7.68
N PRO A 413 -23.34 -46.50 -7.19
CA PRO A 413 -23.68 -47.79 -6.63
C PRO A 413 -24.06 -48.69 -7.81
N SER A 414 -23.14 -49.52 -8.29
CA SER A 414 -23.53 -50.67 -9.11
C SER A 414 -24.30 -51.64 -8.20
N LYS A 415 -25.63 -51.52 -8.24
CA LYS A 415 -26.52 -52.62 -7.91
C LYS A 415 -26.81 -53.41 -9.19
N ARG A 416 -26.83 -54.74 -9.02
CA ARG A 416 -27.15 -55.84 -9.97
C ARG A 416 -25.89 -56.31 -10.73
N MET A 417 -25.47 -57.57 -10.66
CA MET A 417 -26.18 -58.82 -10.33
C MET A 417 -25.19 -59.82 -9.73
#